data_AF-A0A3C0SCP5-F1
#
_entry.id   AF-A0A3C0SCP5-F1
#
_cell.length_a   1.000
_cell.length_b   1.000
_cell.length_c   1.000
_cell.angle_alpha   90.00
_cell.angle_beta   90.00
_cell.angle_gamma   90.00
#
_symmetry.space_group_name_H-M   'P 1'
#
loop_
_entity.id
_entity.type
_entity.pdbx_description
1 polymer ?
#
loop_
_entity_poly.entity_id
_entity_poly.type
_entity_poly.pdbx_seq_one_letter_code
_entity_poly.pdbx_strand_id
1 'polypeptide(L)' 'LGKALKPSPRNFSCSDTMKHVSAGQMFWVIKNGSPGTGMVAHKKSLKDKEIWDVVRYIRSTWVK' A
#
# COMPACT_ATOMS: atom_id res chain seq x y z
N LEU A 1 -8.07 -13.08 7.19
CA LEU A 1 -8.73 -11.75 7.24
C LEU A 1 -8.73 -11.04 5.88
N GLY A 2 -7.58 -10.79 5.24
CA GLY A 2 -7.54 -10.06 3.94
C GLY A 2 -8.32 -10.71 2.78
N LYS A 3 -8.44 -12.04 2.71
CA LYS A 3 -9.19 -12.76 1.66
C LYS A 3 -10.69 -12.43 1.61
N ALA A 4 -11.27 -11.91 2.70
CA ALA A 4 -12.69 -11.56 2.76
C ALA A 4 -13.00 -10.15 2.26
N LEU A 5 -11.98 -9.31 2.05
CA LEU A 5 -12.16 -7.93 1.58
C LEU A 5 -12.50 -7.91 0.08
N LYS A 6 -13.43 -7.03 -0.30
CA LYS A 6 -13.83 -6.76 -1.68
C LYS A 6 -13.55 -5.30 -2.03
N PRO A 7 -12.75 -5.01 -3.07
CA PRO A 7 -11.89 -5.93 -3.80
C PRO A 7 -10.79 -6.54 -2.91
N SER A 8 -10.18 -7.62 -3.37
CA SER A 8 -9.08 -8.27 -2.66
C SER A 8 -7.87 -7.34 -2.55
N PRO A 9 -7.09 -7.42 -1.45
CA PRO A 9 -5.85 -6.68 -1.33
C PRO A 9 -4.87 -7.03 -2.46
N ARG A 10 -4.13 -6.02 -2.91
CA ARG A 10 -3.14 -6.19 -3.98
C ARG A 10 -2.03 -7.16 -3.56
N ASN A 11 -1.55 -7.95 -4.53
CA ASN A 11 -0.38 -8.79 -4.35
C ASN A 11 0.91 -7.98 -4.61
N PHE A 12 1.64 -7.63 -3.56
CA PHE A 12 2.89 -6.86 -3.69
C PHE A 12 4.06 -7.65 -4.28
N SER A 13 3.97 -8.97 -4.36
CA SER A 13 5.00 -9.84 -4.98
C SER A 13 4.79 -10.04 -6.48
N CYS A 14 3.68 -9.57 -7.05
CA CYS A 14 3.40 -9.69 -8.48
C CYS A 14 4.02 -8.50 -9.23
N SER A 15 5.17 -8.74 -9.88
CA SER A 15 5.94 -7.74 -10.63
C SER A 15 5.10 -6.97 -11.65
N ASP A 16 4.23 -7.67 -12.39
CA ASP A 16 3.34 -7.05 -13.39
C ASP A 16 2.36 -6.02 -12.80
N THR A 17 1.89 -6.25 -11.57
CA THR A 17 0.97 -5.33 -10.90
C THR A 17 1.69 -4.17 -10.20
N MET A 18 2.96 -4.39 -9.83
CA MET A 18 3.77 -3.42 -9.09
C MET A 18 4.63 -2.53 -10.00
N LYS A 19 4.89 -2.93 -11.25
CA LYS A 19 5.63 -2.11 -12.24
C LYS A 19 5.02 -0.74 -12.46
N HIS A 20 3.69 -0.64 -12.38
CA HIS A 20 2.93 0.58 -12.61
C HIS A 20 2.61 1.35 -11.32
N VAL A 21 3.06 0.86 -10.16
CA VAL A 21 2.78 1.47 -8.86
C VAL A 21 4.02 2.21 -8.37
N SER A 22 3.96 3.54 -8.42
CA SER A 22 5.05 4.39 -7.95
C SER A 22 5.10 4.44 -6.42
N ALA A 23 6.28 4.75 -5.87
CA ALA A 23 6.45 4.91 -4.42
C ALA A 23 5.55 6.03 -3.86
N GLY A 24 5.39 7.13 -4.61
CA GLY A 24 4.49 8.23 -4.25
C GLY A 24 3.01 7.81 -4.22
N GLN A 25 2.58 6.97 -5.17
CA GLN A 25 1.23 6.41 -5.16
C GLN A 25 0.99 5.52 -3.93
N MET A 26 1.97 4.68 -3.57
CA MET A 26 1.88 3.86 -2.35
C MET A 26 1.75 4.73 -1.10
N PHE A 27 2.59 5.77 -0.99
CA PHE A 27 2.53 6.73 0.11
C PHE A 27 1.14 7.36 0.21
N TRP A 28 0.60 7.83 -0.93
CA TRP A 28 -0.71 8.48 -0.96
C TRP A 28 -1.84 7.53 -0.53
N VAL A 29 -1.81 6.27 -0.99
CA VAL A 29 -2.82 5.26 -0.64
C VAL A 29 -2.73 4.87 0.84
N ILE A 30 -1.53 4.73 1.41
CA ILE A 30 -1.40 4.45 2.86
C ILE A 30 -1.92 5.64 3.66
N LYS A 31 -1.59 6.87 3.25
CA LYS A 31 -2.01 8.09 3.95
C LYS A 31 -3.53 8.31 3.88
N ASN A 32 -4.11 8.20 2.69
CA ASN A 32 -5.50 8.61 2.42
C ASN A 32 -6.48 7.45 2.27
N GLY A 33 -6.00 6.20 2.26
CA GLY A 33 -6.81 5.03 1.96
C GLY A 33 -7.04 4.87 0.46
N SER A 34 -7.85 3.86 0.11
CA SER A 34 -8.30 3.63 -1.27
C SER A 34 -9.82 3.53 -1.30
N PRO A 35 -10.52 4.51 -1.88
CA PRO A 35 -11.98 4.50 -2.00
C PRO A 35 -12.52 3.21 -2.64
N GLY A 36 -13.65 2.72 -2.15
CA GLY A 36 -14.28 1.49 -2.66
C GLY A 36 -13.54 0.20 -2.26
N THR A 37 -12.60 0.26 -1.32
CA THR A 37 -11.84 -0.91 -0.82
C THR A 37 -11.79 -0.95 0.71
N GLY A 38 -11.32 -2.06 1.26
CA GLY A 38 -11.05 -2.17 2.71
C GLY A 38 -9.81 -1.42 3.20
N MET A 39 -9.05 -0.74 2.32
CA MET A 39 -7.85 0.00 2.71
C MET A 39 -8.21 1.37 3.29
N VAL A 40 -8.14 1.47 4.62
CA VAL A 40 -8.43 2.70 5.36
C VAL A 40 -7.25 3.70 5.32
N ALA A 41 -7.55 4.96 5.61
CA ALA A 41 -6.55 6.02 5.71
C ALA A 41 -5.75 5.92 7.02
N HIS A 42 -4.42 5.88 6.93
CA HIS A 42 -3.55 5.84 8.11
C HIS A 42 -2.97 7.21 8.52
N LYS A 43 -3.38 8.32 7.88
CA LYS A 43 -2.91 9.67 8.23
C LYS A 43 -3.12 10.09 9.69
N LYS A 44 -4.04 9.44 10.42
CA LYS A 44 -4.29 9.70 11.85
C LYS A 44 -3.45 8.82 12.78
N SER A 45 -2.89 7.73 12.27
CA SER A 45 -2.16 6.72 13.05
C SER A 45 -0.65 6.75 12.79
N LEU A 46 -0.23 7.25 11.62
CA LEU A 46 1.18 7.27 11.19
C LEU A 46 1.59 8.68 10.74
N LYS A 47 2.81 9.07 11.07
CA LYS A 47 3.49 10.25 10.52
C LYS A 47 3.99 9.97 9.11
N ASP A 48 4.18 11.01 8.31
CA ASP A 48 4.66 10.89 6.93
C ASP A 48 5.97 10.10 6.82
N LYS A 49 6.90 10.28 7.78
CA LYS A 49 8.14 9.49 7.82
C LYS A 49 7.87 7.99 7.99
N GLU A 50 6.95 7.62 8.88
CA GLU A 50 6.62 6.21 9.14
C GLU A 50 5.92 5.59 7.93
N ILE A 51 5.10 6.36 7.20
CA ILE A 51 4.50 5.91 5.94
C ILE A 51 5.60 5.64 4.90
N TRP A 52 6.61 6.52 4.79
CA TRP A 52 7.76 6.28 3.90
C TRP A 52 8.57 5.05 4.30
N ASP A 53 8.76 4.81 5.60
CA ASP A 53 9.44 3.62 6.11
C ASP A 53 8.66 2.34 5.71
N VAL A 54 7.32 2.36 5.77
CA VAL A 54 6.46 1.26 5.27
C VAL A 54 6.60 1.08 3.75
N VAL A 55 6.58 2.16 2.97
CA VAL A 55 6.77 2.09 1.51
C VAL A 55 8.13 1.46 1.18
N ARG A 56 9.19 1.87 1.88
CA ARG A 56 10.54 1.30 1.73
C ARG A 56 10.55 -0.19 2.06
N TYR A 57 9.91 -0.60 3.15
CA TYR A 57 9.80 -2.01 3.52
C TYR A 57 9.08 -2.83 2.44
N ILE A 58 7.94 -2.34 1.91
CA ILE A 58 7.19 -3.07 0.89
C ILE A 58 8.03 -3.25 -0.38
N ARG A 59 8.67 -2.17 -0.84
CA ARG A 59 9.47 -2.19 -2.07
C ARG A 59 10.74 -3.01 -1.95
N SER A 60 11.40 -3.02 -0.80
CA SER A 60 12.62 -3.81 -0.60
C SER A 60 12.36 -5.29 -0.35
N THR A 61 11.23 -5.63 0.29
CA THR A 61 10.93 -7.02 0.69
C THR A 61 10.17 -7.78 -0.40
N TRP A 62 9.19 -7.14 -1.03
CA TRP A 62 8.22 -7.83 -1.89
C TRP A 62 8.34 -7.48 -3.37
N VAL A 63 8.77 -6.27 -3.71
CA VAL A 63 8.95 -5.83 -5.10
C VAL A 63 10.39 -6.13 -5.53
N LYS A 64 10.62 -7.36 -5.96
CA LYS A 64 11.90 -7.80 -6.55
C LYS A 64 11.89 -7.65 -8.06
#